data_AF-A0A419F0I5-F1
#
_entry.id   AF-A0A419F0I5-F1
#
_cell.length_a   1.000
_cell.length_b   1.000
_cell.length_c   1.000
_cell.angle_alpha   90.00
_cell.angle_beta   90.00
_cell.angle_gamma   90.00
#
_symmetry.space_group_name_H-M   'P 1'
#
loop_
_entity.id
_entity.type
_entity.pdbx_description
1 polymer ?
#
loop_
_entity_poly.entity_id
_entity_poly.type
_entity_poly.pdbx_seq_one_letter_code
_entity_poly.pdbx_strand_id
1 'polypeptide(L)'
;MGKKKKRPADLNKLAASILKAATEGELTNENASERSDKNPAAVALGRLGGLKGGKARAGKLSAKKRTEIARKAARARWEKR
;
A
#
# COMPACT_ATOMS: atom_id res chain seq x y z
N MET A 1 -0.90 -7.05 -0.41
CA MET A 1 -0.35 -5.90 0.34
C MET A 1 0.07 -6.43 1.69
N GLY A 2 1.34 -6.79 1.86
CA GLY A 2 1.87 -7.20 3.15
C GLY A 2 1.57 -6.13 4.19
N LYS A 3 0.99 -6.52 5.33
CA LYS A 3 0.77 -5.60 6.44
C LYS A 3 2.16 -5.15 6.92
N LYS A 4 2.52 -3.88 6.66
CA LYS A 4 3.73 -3.30 7.27
C LYS A 4 3.60 -3.46 8.77
N LYS A 5 4.57 -4.11 9.40
CA LYS A 5 4.64 -4.22 10.87
C LYS A 5 4.65 -2.80 11.43
N LYS A 6 3.67 -2.46 12.27
CA LYS A 6 3.60 -1.13 12.89
C LYS A 6 4.76 -1.00 13.86
N ARG A 7 5.48 0.13 13.80
CA ARG A 7 6.45 0.47 14.84
C ARG A 7 5.72 0.66 16.17
N PRO A 8 6.35 0.31 17.30
CA PRO A 8 5.74 0.53 18.60
C PRO A 8 5.50 2.03 18.82
N ALA A 9 4.35 2.38 19.41
CA ALA A 9 3.98 3.77 19.71
C ALA A 9 4.69 4.30 20.98
N ASP A 10 5.10 3.40 21.87
CA ASP A 10 5.86 3.71 23.07
C ASP A 10 7.29 4.14 22.74
N LEU A 11 7.77 5.21 23.39
CA LEU A 11 9.05 5.84 23.11
C LEU A 11 10.26 4.93 23.39
N ASN A 12 10.22 4.20 24.51
CA ASN A 12 11.32 3.32 24.90
C ASN A 12 11.43 2.13 23.95
N LYS A 13 10.28 1.55 23.57
CA LYS A 13 10.23 0.47 22.56
C LYS A 13 10.66 0.97 21.18
N LEU A 14 10.35 2.21 20.83
CA LEU A 14 10.81 2.81 19.58
C LEU A 14 12.32 3.00 19.57
N ALA A 15 12.90 3.57 20.63
CA ALA A 15 14.34 3.74 20.79
C ALA A 15 15.08 2.39 20.70
N ALA A 16 14.59 1.36 21.39
CA ALA A 16 15.13 0.00 21.30
C ALA A 16 15.05 -0.56 19.87
N SER A 17 13.95 -0.33 19.15
CA SER A 17 13.81 -0.79 17.76
C SER A 17 14.75 -0.07 16.79
N ILE A 18 15.05 1.21 17.03
CA ILE A 18 15.98 2.01 16.23
C ILE A 18 17.42 1.56 16.49
N LEU A 19 17.79 1.35 17.76
CA LEU A 19 19.10 0.83 18.12
C LEU A 19 19.33 -0.54 17.49
N LYS A 20 18.37 -1.46 17.65
CA LYS A 20 18.41 -2.78 17.04
C LYS A 20 18.61 -2.72 15.52
N ALA A 21 17.85 -1.85 14.84
CA ALA A 21 17.97 -1.63 13.41
C ALA A 21 19.34 -1.07 12.98
N ALA A 22 19.95 -0.20 13.79
CA ALA A 22 21.24 0.42 13.50
C ALA A 22 22.42 -0.52 13.79
N THR A 23 22.30 -1.38 14.81
CA THR A 23 23.37 -2.29 15.24
C THR A 23 23.38 -3.60 14.46
N GLU A 24 22.21 -4.17 14.16
CA GLU A 24 22.09 -5.44 13.45
C GLU A 24 22.18 -5.26 11.93
N GLY A 25 22.47 -4.04 11.46
CA GLY A 25 22.84 -3.78 10.08
C GLY A 25 21.78 -4.16 9.05
N GLU A 26 20.53 -4.42 9.44
CA GLU A 26 19.46 -4.74 8.51
C GLU A 26 18.11 -4.59 9.23
N LEU A 27 17.46 -3.44 9.05
CA LEU A 27 16.08 -3.56 8.60
C LEU A 27 16.19 -3.98 7.15
N THR A 28 16.43 -5.28 6.94
CA THR A 28 16.02 -5.90 5.68
C THR A 28 14.63 -5.34 5.44
N ASN A 29 14.49 -4.72 4.28
CA ASN A 29 13.18 -4.63 3.71
C ASN A 29 12.72 -6.09 3.54
N GLU A 30 12.22 -6.74 4.59
CA GLU A 30 11.61 -8.08 4.53
C GLU A 30 10.28 -8.03 3.76
N ASN A 31 9.96 -6.86 3.20
CA ASN A 31 8.91 -6.66 2.22
C ASN A 31 9.46 -6.31 0.82
N ALA A 32 10.78 -6.17 0.64
CA ALA A 32 11.40 -6.11 -0.67
C ALA A 32 11.64 -7.50 -1.26
N SER A 33 11.68 -8.55 -0.43
CA SER A 33 11.74 -9.95 -0.82
C SER A 33 10.36 -10.54 -1.20
N GLU A 34 9.26 -9.82 -0.95
CA GLU A 34 7.98 -10.05 -1.64
C GLU A 34 7.87 -9.22 -2.95
N ARG A 35 8.99 -8.72 -3.50
CA ARG A 35 9.07 -8.53 -4.96
C ARG A 35 9.11 -9.93 -5.56
N SER A 36 7.92 -10.52 -5.56
CA SER A 36 7.48 -11.70 -6.25
C SER A 36 8.35 -12.02 -7.45
N ASP A 37 8.56 -13.30 -7.69
CA ASP A 37 9.05 -13.95 -8.93
C ASP A 37 8.17 -13.63 -10.15
N LYS A 38 7.70 -12.39 -10.27
CA LYS A 38 6.93 -11.88 -11.40
C LYS A 38 7.94 -11.42 -12.42
N ASN A 39 7.79 -11.97 -13.62
CA ASN A 39 8.52 -11.53 -14.79
C ASN A 39 8.50 -9.98 -14.90
N PRO A 40 9.65 -9.31 -14.93
CA PRO A 40 9.73 -7.84 -14.95
C PRO A 40 8.99 -7.23 -16.15
N ALA A 41 8.97 -7.92 -17.29
CA ALA A 41 8.22 -7.49 -18.47
C ALA A 41 6.70 -7.49 -18.22
N ALA A 42 6.18 -8.49 -17.51
CA ALA A 42 4.76 -8.56 -17.16
C ALA A 42 4.34 -7.46 -16.19
N VAL A 43 5.21 -7.09 -15.24
CA VAL A 43 4.97 -5.95 -14.33
C VAL A 43 4.93 -4.63 -15.11
N ALA A 44 5.88 -4.43 -16.03
CA ALA A 44 5.94 -3.23 -16.86
C ALA A 44 4.68 -3.09 -17.74
N LEU A 45 4.25 -4.18 -18.38
CA LEU A 45 3.03 -4.25 -19.19
C LEU A 45 1.79 -3.95 -18.34
N GLY A 46 1.64 -4.62 -17.19
CA GLY A 46 0.51 -4.41 -16.27
C GLY A 46 0.42 -2.96 -15.80
N ARG A 47 1.56 -2.31 -15.53
CA ARG A 47 1.61 -0.88 -15.20
C ARG A 47 1.12 -0.02 -16.35
N LEU A 48 1.60 -0.27 -17.57
CA LEU A 48 1.19 0.48 -18.77
C LEU A 48 -0.32 0.36 -19.01
N GLY A 49 -0.85 -0.86 -18.92
CA GLY A 49 -2.29 -1.12 -19.02
C GLY A 49 -3.10 -0.43 -17.93
N GLY A 50 -2.63 -0.47 -16.68
CA GLY A 50 -3.26 0.21 -15.54
C GLY A 50 -3.29 1.73 -15.68
N LEU A 51 -2.22 2.35 -16.20
CA LEU A 51 -2.16 3.79 -16.44
C LEU A 51 -3.19 4.25 -17.48
N LYS A 52 -3.40 3.45 -18.54
CA LYS A 52 -4.41 3.71 -19.58
C LYS A 52 -5.83 3.43 -19.07
N GLY A 53 -6.04 2.25 -18.49
CA GLY A 53 -7.34 1.79 -18.00
C GLY A 53 -7.88 2.62 -16.84
N GLY A 54 -7.01 3.05 -15.92
CA GLY A 54 -7.37 3.90 -14.79
C GLY A 54 -7.94 5.25 -15.23
N LYS A 55 -7.25 5.92 -16.17
CA LYS A 55 -7.73 7.18 -16.77
C LYS A 55 -9.07 6.98 -17.50
N ALA A 56 -9.17 5.93 -18.31
CA ALA A 56 -10.41 5.63 -19.03
C ALA A 56 -11.58 5.35 -18.07
N ARG A 57 -11.36 4.60 -16.98
CA ARG A 57 -12.37 4.33 -15.95
C ARG A 57 -12.79 5.61 -15.23
N ALA A 58 -11.85 6.49 -14.89
CA ALA A 58 -12.14 7.77 -14.27
C ALA A 58 -13.00 8.66 -15.18
N GLY A 59 -12.70 8.72 -16.48
CA GLY A 59 -13.49 9.47 -17.45
C GLY A 59 -14.91 8.93 -17.65
N LYS A 60 -15.10 7.60 -17.59
CA LYS A 60 -16.44 6.95 -17.71
C LYS A 60 -17.34 7.14 -16.49
N LEU A 61 -16.82 7.63 -15.37
CA LEU A 61 -17.56 7.78 -14.12
C LEU A 61 -18.31 9.11 -14.07
N SER A 62 -19.64 9.05 -14.00
CA SER A 62 -20.48 10.23 -13.75
C SER A 62 -20.27 10.78 -12.33
N ALA A 63 -20.61 12.05 -12.11
CA ALA A 63 -20.53 12.68 -10.79
C ALA A 63 -21.31 11.89 -9.71
N LYS A 64 -22.52 11.42 -10.04
CA LYS A 64 -23.35 10.60 -9.14
C LYS A 64 -22.64 9.32 -8.71
N LYS A 65 -22.09 8.56 -9.67
CA LYS A 65 -21.36 7.32 -9.39
C LYS A 65 -20.10 7.57 -8.56
N ARG A 66 -19.38 8.68 -8.79
CA ARG A 66 -18.23 9.08 -7.97
C ARG A 66 -18.63 9.30 -6.51
N THR A 67 -19.73 10.03 -6.28
CA THR A 67 -20.25 10.29 -4.94
C THR A 67 -20.70 9.02 -4.22
N GLU A 68 -21.37 8.10 -4.92
CA GLU A 68 -21.78 6.81 -4.35
C GLU A 68 -20.58 5.96 -3.91
N ILE A 69 -19.53 5.88 -4.74
CA ILE A 69 -18.29 5.19 -4.40
C ILE A 69 -17.62 5.82 -3.17
N ALA A 70 -17.56 7.15 -3.10
CA ALA A 70 -16.97 7.86 -1.97
C ALA A 70 -17.74 7.60 -0.66
N ARG A 71 -19.09 7.66 -0.69
CA ARG A 71 -19.94 7.35 0.46
C ARG A 71 -19.74 5.91 0.94
N LYS A 72 -19.69 4.94 0.02
CA LYS A 72 -19.44 3.53 0.35
C LYS A 72 -18.07 3.35 0.99
N ALA A 73 -17.03 4.00 0.46
CA ALA A 73 -15.69 3.95 1.04
C ALA A 73 -15.62 4.56 2.45
N ALA A 74 -16.33 5.67 2.68
CA ALA A 74 -16.40 6.30 3.99
C ALA A 74 -17.06 5.38 5.03
N ARG A 75 -18.22 4.77 4.70
CA ARG A 75 -18.90 3.81 5.59
C ARG A 75 -17.99 2.65 5.97
N ALA A 76 -17.37 2.00 4.99
CA ALA A 76 -16.46 0.87 5.24
C ALA A 76 -15.25 1.25 6.12
N ARG A 77 -14.76 2.50 6.05
CA ARG A 77 -13.69 2.99 6.92
C ARG A 77 -14.15 3.17 8.36
N TRP A 78 -15.35 3.70 8.56
CA TRP A 78 -15.89 4.02 9.88
C TRP A 78 -16.51 2.81 10.60
N GLU A 79 -17.05 1.84 9.86
CA GLU A 79 -17.55 0.57 10.42
C GLU A 79 -16.45 -0.33 10.99
N LYS A 80 -15.20 -0.17 10.52
CA LYS A 80 -14.04 -0.94 10.97
C LYS A 80 -13.31 -0.31 12.15
N ARG A 81 -13.75 0.87 12.59
CA ARG A 81 -13.16 1.61 13.70
C ARG A 81 -13.90 1.29 14.98
#